data_AF-A0A656IDC3-F1
#
_entry.id   AF-A0A656IDC3-F1
#
_cell.length_a   1.000
_cell.length_b   1.000
_cell.length_c   1.000
_cell.angle_alpha   90.00
_cell.angle_beta   90.00
_cell.angle_gamma   90.00
#
_symmetry.space_group_name_H-M   'P 1'
#
loop_
_entity.id
_entity.type
_entity.pdbx_description
1 polymer ?
#
loop_
_entity_poly.entity_id
_entity_poly.type
_entity_poly.pdbx_seq_one_letter_code
_entity_poly.pdbx_strand_id
1 'polypeptide(L)'
;LATVREKMGEMILAEVTTRHIAEFLESWIAEGKNTMAGAMRSVLSDMFREAIVEGRITTNPVEPTRAPEIKVARERLQLETYNATRTAAEYLPVWFPLAMDLALVTGQRREDIVNMKFSDIVDGRLHVTQIKTGMKIAFPLSLTLQAPGLRPGRLSIAADW
;
A
#
# COMPACT_ATOMS: atom_id res chain seq x y z
N LEU A 1 2.67 17.46 3.45
CA LEU A 1 2.93 18.74 4.17
C LEU A 1 3.50 19.83 3.26
N ALA A 2 4.53 19.56 2.45
CA ALA A 2 5.11 20.57 1.54
C ALA A 2 4.05 21.29 0.67
N THR A 3 3.11 20.55 0.09
CA THR A 3 2.04 21.11 -0.76
C THR A 3 1.04 21.97 0.02
N VAL A 4 0.75 21.63 1.29
CA VAL A 4 -0.09 22.47 2.16
C VAL A 4 0.63 23.78 2.46
N ARG A 5 1.93 23.71 2.78
CA ARG A 5 2.75 24.90 3.02
C ARG A 5 2.78 25.83 1.80
N GLU A 6 2.98 25.28 0.61
CA GLU A 6 3.03 26.07 -0.63
C GLU A 6 1.71 26.79 -0.93
N LYS A 7 0.57 26.14 -0.70
CA LYS A 7 -0.74 26.68 -1.09
C LYS A 7 -1.44 27.50 0.01
N MET A 8 -1.16 27.20 1.27
CA MET A 8 -1.89 27.75 2.42
C MET A 8 -0.99 28.10 3.62
N GLY A 9 0.32 27.87 3.54
CA GLY A 9 1.24 28.02 4.67
C GLY A 9 1.43 29.45 5.16
N GLU A 10 1.24 30.43 4.27
CA GLU A 10 1.35 31.87 4.58
C GLU A 10 0.01 32.48 5.02
N MET A 11 -1.09 31.72 5.00
CA MET A 11 -2.39 32.22 5.42
C MET A 11 -2.51 32.23 6.94
N ILE A 12 -3.13 33.28 7.49
CA ILE A 12 -3.49 33.31 8.90
C ILE A 12 -4.55 32.23 9.14
N LEU A 13 -4.33 31.40 10.16
CA LEU A 13 -5.17 30.23 10.44
C LEU A 13 -6.66 30.56 10.59
N ALA A 14 -6.99 31.69 11.22
CA ALA A 14 -8.36 32.17 11.41
C ALA A 14 -9.02 32.69 10.12
N GLU A 15 -8.24 33.00 9.08
CA GLU A 15 -8.74 33.48 7.78
C GLU A 15 -8.96 32.33 6.78
N VAL A 16 -8.57 31.10 7.14
CA VAL A 16 -8.80 29.94 6.29
C VAL A 16 -10.28 29.59 6.27
N THR A 17 -10.91 29.77 5.11
CA THR A 17 -12.33 29.48 4.91
C THR A 17 -12.54 28.09 4.30
N THR A 18 -13.76 27.56 4.42
CA THR A 18 -14.21 26.35 3.72
C THR A 18 -13.97 26.45 2.21
N ARG A 19 -14.08 27.65 1.63
CA ARG A 19 -13.83 27.88 0.20
C ARG A 19 -12.37 27.62 -0.15
N HIS A 20 -11.42 28.09 0.64
CA HIS A 20 -9.99 27.81 0.42
C HIS A 20 -9.71 26.30 0.45
N ILE A 21 -10.34 25.57 1.39
CA ILE A 21 -10.21 24.11 1.46
C ILE A 21 -10.80 23.46 0.20
N ALA A 22 -11.99 23.87 -0.23
CA ALA A 22 -12.64 23.32 -1.41
C ALA A 22 -11.80 23.53 -2.68
N GLU A 23 -11.32 24.76 -2.92
CA GLU A 23 -10.46 25.10 -4.06
C GLU A 23 -9.14 24.32 -4.04
N PHE A 24 -8.54 24.15 -2.86
CA PHE A 24 -7.35 23.33 -2.69
C PHE A 24 -7.59 21.88 -3.08
N LEU A 25 -8.68 21.26 -2.58
CA LEU A 25 -9.01 19.87 -2.88
C LEU A 25 -9.42 19.67 -4.35
N GLU A 26 -10.09 20.64 -4.96
CA GLU A 26 -10.55 20.59 -6.35
C GLU A 26 -9.39 20.42 -7.33
N SER A 27 -8.20 20.97 -7.02
CA SER A 27 -7.01 20.80 -7.85
C SER A 27 -6.67 19.33 -8.14
N TRP A 28 -6.88 18.43 -7.16
CA TRP A 28 -6.69 17.00 -7.36
C TRP A 28 -7.91 16.31 -7.94
N ILE A 29 -9.12 16.76 -7.59
CA ILE A 29 -10.37 16.15 -8.09
C ILE A 29 -10.49 16.36 -9.60
N ALA A 30 -10.19 17.56 -10.09
CA ALA A 30 -10.17 17.89 -11.51
C ALA A 30 -9.14 17.06 -12.30
N GLU A 31 -8.05 16.64 -11.66
CA GLU A 31 -7.04 15.74 -12.24
C GLU A 31 -7.38 14.24 -12.07
N GLY A 32 -8.55 13.91 -11.50
CA GLY A 32 -8.96 12.53 -11.22
C GLY A 32 -8.23 11.87 -10.04
N LYS A 33 -7.46 12.63 -9.25
CA LYS A 33 -6.65 12.15 -8.11
C LYS A 33 -7.47 12.11 -6.81
N ASN A 34 -8.66 11.51 -6.86
CA ASN A 34 -9.63 11.49 -5.75
C ASN A 34 -9.06 10.91 -4.44
N THR A 35 -8.24 9.85 -4.52
CA THR A 35 -7.58 9.27 -3.34
C THR A 35 -6.67 10.28 -2.65
N MET A 36 -5.95 11.10 -3.44
CA MET A 36 -5.07 12.14 -2.89
C MET A 36 -5.91 13.26 -2.27
N ALA A 37 -6.95 13.73 -2.96
CA ALA A 37 -7.87 14.72 -2.38
C ALA A 37 -8.45 14.25 -1.04
N GLY A 38 -8.91 13.00 -0.95
CA GLY A 38 -9.44 12.43 0.29
C GLY A 38 -8.40 12.37 1.41
N ALA A 39 -7.18 11.92 1.10
CA ALA A 39 -6.09 11.89 2.08
C ALA A 39 -5.66 13.30 2.53
N MET A 40 -5.58 14.27 1.61
CA MET A 40 -5.29 15.67 1.95
C MET A 40 -6.37 16.29 2.82
N ARG A 41 -7.65 16.02 2.51
CA ARG A 41 -8.77 16.44 3.37
C ARG A 41 -8.63 15.85 4.78
N SER A 42 -8.27 14.57 4.90
CA SER A 42 -8.06 13.94 6.21
C SER A 42 -6.93 14.62 7.00
N VAL A 43 -5.80 14.91 6.35
CA VAL A 43 -4.66 15.59 6.99
C VAL A 43 -5.03 17.00 7.43
N LEU A 44 -5.68 17.79 6.55
CA LEU A 44 -6.13 19.14 6.90
C LEU A 44 -7.13 19.11 8.05
N SER A 45 -8.09 18.17 8.02
CA SER A 45 -9.08 18.03 9.10
C SER A 45 -8.41 17.81 10.45
N ASP A 46 -7.36 16.99 10.48
CA ASP A 46 -6.58 16.71 11.69
C ASP A 46 -5.76 17.94 12.15
N MET A 47 -5.07 18.62 11.22
CA MET A 47 -4.33 19.86 11.53
C MET A 47 -5.22 20.95 12.13
N PHE A 48 -6.40 21.18 11.54
CA PHE A 48 -7.36 22.17 12.05
C PHE A 48 -8.02 21.72 13.35
N ARG A 49 -8.12 20.41 13.62
CA ARG A 49 -8.54 19.89 14.92
C ARG A 49 -7.53 20.22 16.01
N GLU A 50 -6.23 20.02 15.77
CA GLU A 50 -5.19 20.40 16.73
C GLU A 50 -5.19 21.91 17.01
N ALA A 51 -5.43 22.73 15.98
CA ALA A 51 -5.58 24.17 16.16
C ALA A 51 -6.76 24.58 17.07
N ILE A 52 -7.86 23.82 17.03
CA ILE A 52 -9.00 24.02 17.94
C ILE A 52 -8.61 23.62 19.37
N VAL A 53 -7.90 22.50 19.53
CA VAL A 53 -7.41 22.03 20.85
C VAL A 53 -6.49 23.08 21.49
N GLU A 54 -5.65 23.74 20.70
CA GLU A 54 -4.81 24.86 21.17
C GLU A 54 -5.57 26.20 21.33
N GLY A 55 -6.85 26.26 20.99
CA GLY A 55 -7.68 27.47 21.11
C GLY A 55 -7.35 28.57 20.10
N ARG A 56 -6.68 28.23 18.98
CA ARG A 56 -6.33 29.21 17.93
C ARG A 56 -7.52 29.59 17.05
N ILE A 57 -8.46 28.66 16.90
CA ILE A 57 -9.69 28.79 16.13
C ILE A 57 -10.83 28.05 16.86
N THR A 58 -12.07 28.29 16.47
CA THR A 58 -13.25 27.71 17.13
C THR A 58 -13.96 26.64 16.31
N THR A 59 -13.77 26.63 14.99
CA THR A 59 -14.44 25.72 14.06
C THR A 59 -13.46 25.16 13.04
N ASN A 60 -13.71 23.94 12.57
CA ASN A 60 -12.86 23.30 11.57
C ASN A 60 -13.40 23.63 10.15
N PRO A 61 -12.68 24.44 9.35
CA PRO A 61 -13.14 24.83 8.01
C PRO A 61 -13.19 23.66 7.02
N VAL A 62 -12.58 22.52 7.36
CA VAL A 62 -12.57 21.31 6.51
C VAL A 62 -13.87 20.52 6.63
N GLU A 63 -14.54 20.57 7.77
CA GLU A 63 -15.73 19.74 8.06
C GLU A 63 -16.85 19.86 7.01
N PRO A 64 -17.24 21.05 6.53
CA PRO A 64 -18.33 21.18 5.57
C PRO A 64 -17.98 20.67 4.15
N THR A 65 -16.70 20.45 3.85
CA THR A 65 -16.28 19.93 2.55
C THR A 65 -16.64 18.45 2.41
N ARG A 66 -16.95 18.00 1.19
CA ARG A 66 -17.26 16.59 0.94
C ARG A 66 -16.00 15.78 0.69
N ALA A 67 -15.94 14.58 1.24
CA ALA A 67 -14.93 13.62 0.83
C ALA A 67 -15.20 13.17 -0.61
N PRO A 68 -14.18 13.10 -1.48
CA PRO A 68 -14.35 12.63 -2.85
C PRO A 68 -14.70 11.14 -2.87
N GLU A 69 -15.54 10.73 -3.82
CA GLU A 69 -15.83 9.31 -4.05
C GLU A 69 -14.59 8.62 -4.65
N ILE A 70 -14.12 7.56 -4.00
CA ILE A 70 -12.94 6.80 -4.44
C ILE A 70 -13.40 5.47 -5.03
N LYS A 71 -13.25 5.35 -6.36
CA LYS A 71 -13.43 4.07 -7.07
C LYS A 71 -12.08 3.41 -7.29
N VAL A 72 -11.95 2.16 -6.88
CA VAL A 72 -10.69 1.41 -7.03
C VAL A 72 -10.48 1.05 -8.50
N ALA A 73 -9.52 1.70 -9.15
CA ALA A 73 -9.20 1.47 -10.56
C ALA A 73 -8.31 0.24 -10.81
N ARG A 74 -7.65 -0.30 -9.77
CA ARG A 74 -6.76 -1.46 -9.91
C ARG A 74 -7.57 -2.72 -10.17
N GLU A 75 -7.35 -3.33 -11.33
CA GLU A 75 -7.95 -4.61 -11.70
C GLU A 75 -7.34 -5.81 -10.95
N ARG A 76 -8.10 -6.90 -10.91
CA ARG A 76 -7.63 -8.18 -10.34
C ARG A 76 -6.83 -8.94 -11.40
N LEU A 77 -5.70 -9.51 -10.99
CA LEU A 77 -4.87 -10.34 -11.86
C LEU A 77 -5.50 -11.73 -11.99
N GLN A 78 -5.86 -12.12 -13.21
CA GLN A 78 -6.36 -13.46 -13.52
C GLN A 78 -5.21 -14.46 -13.64
N LEU A 79 -5.50 -15.74 -13.41
CA LEU A 79 -4.48 -16.80 -13.44
C LEU A 79 -3.81 -16.92 -14.81
N GLU A 80 -4.56 -16.79 -15.89
CA GLU A 80 -4.03 -16.84 -17.26
C GLU A 80 -3.03 -15.70 -17.52
N THR A 81 -3.37 -14.48 -17.09
CA THR A 81 -2.49 -13.32 -17.18
C THR A 81 -1.25 -13.48 -16.29
N TYR A 82 -1.39 -14.06 -15.09
CA TYR A 82 -0.26 -14.39 -14.24
C TYR A 82 0.69 -15.36 -14.94
N ASN A 83 0.17 -16.45 -15.51
CA ASN A 83 0.97 -17.47 -16.19
C ASN A 83 1.76 -16.87 -17.35
N ALA A 84 1.10 -16.08 -18.22
CA ALA A 84 1.78 -15.40 -19.33
C ALA A 84 2.89 -14.45 -18.85
N THR A 85 2.62 -13.68 -17.79
CA THR A 85 3.60 -12.76 -17.17
C THR A 85 4.76 -13.53 -16.55
N ARG A 86 4.48 -14.66 -15.90
CA ARG A 86 5.47 -15.53 -15.25
C ARG A 86 6.38 -16.23 -16.27
N THR A 87 5.88 -16.56 -17.46
CA THR A 87 6.70 -17.04 -18.58
C THR A 87 7.60 -15.92 -19.11
N ALA A 88 7.07 -14.71 -19.32
CA ALA A 88 7.87 -13.57 -19.75
C ALA A 88 8.97 -13.20 -18.72
N ALA A 89 8.71 -13.43 -17.43
CA ALA A 89 9.66 -13.21 -16.35
C ALA A 89 10.89 -14.15 -16.40
N GLU A 90 10.88 -15.22 -17.21
CA GLU A 90 12.04 -16.11 -17.37
C GLU A 90 13.22 -15.43 -18.07
N TYR A 91 12.97 -14.33 -18.80
CA TYR A 91 14.01 -13.49 -19.40
C TYR A 91 14.58 -12.44 -18.44
N LEU A 92 14.04 -12.35 -17.21
CA LEU A 92 14.54 -11.48 -16.16
C LEU A 92 15.54 -12.24 -15.27
N PRO A 93 16.24 -11.56 -14.34
CA PRO A 93 17.14 -12.24 -13.41
C PRO A 93 16.45 -13.41 -12.71
N VAL A 94 17.17 -14.52 -12.52
CA VAL A 94 16.66 -15.81 -12.01
C VAL A 94 15.81 -15.67 -10.74
N TRP A 95 16.12 -14.71 -9.87
CA TRP A 95 15.38 -14.47 -8.64
C TRP A 95 13.95 -13.94 -8.86
N PHE A 96 13.68 -13.25 -9.97
CA PHE A 96 12.40 -12.57 -10.21
C PHE A 96 11.21 -13.54 -10.38
N PRO A 97 11.26 -14.54 -11.29
CA PRO A 97 10.22 -15.55 -11.39
C PRO A 97 10.06 -16.35 -10.09
N LEU A 98 11.15 -16.62 -9.36
CA LEU A 98 11.11 -17.30 -8.07
C LEU A 98 10.37 -16.46 -7.01
N ALA A 99 10.61 -15.15 -6.99
CA ALA A 99 9.91 -14.23 -6.09
C ALA A 99 8.41 -14.10 -6.43
N MET A 100 8.05 -14.14 -7.73
CA MET A 100 6.64 -14.20 -8.15
C MET A 100 5.95 -15.45 -7.61
N ASP A 101 6.60 -16.62 -7.77
CA ASP A 101 6.04 -17.90 -7.30
C ASP A 101 5.93 -17.94 -5.78
N LEU A 102 6.94 -17.42 -5.07
CA LEU A 102 6.93 -17.30 -3.62
C LEU A 102 5.80 -16.37 -3.14
N ALA A 103 5.59 -15.24 -3.82
CA ALA A 103 4.50 -14.31 -3.52
C ALA A 103 3.14 -14.95 -3.75
N LEU A 104 2.97 -15.70 -4.85
CA LEU A 104 1.70 -16.36 -5.15
C LEU A 104 1.39 -17.46 -4.13
N VAL A 105 2.36 -18.31 -3.79
CA VAL A 105 2.15 -19.45 -2.88
C VAL A 105 1.97 -19.06 -1.42
N THR A 106 2.64 -18.01 -0.96
CA THR A 106 2.55 -17.55 0.45
C THR A 106 1.52 -16.45 0.67
N GLY A 107 1.07 -15.77 -0.40
CA GLY A 107 0.16 -14.63 -0.33
C GLY A 107 0.72 -13.44 0.47
N GLN A 108 2.04 -13.35 0.65
CA GLN A 108 2.64 -12.29 1.45
C GLN A 108 2.83 -10.99 0.65
N ARG A 109 2.94 -9.87 1.36
CA ARG A 109 3.21 -8.56 0.74
C ARG A 109 4.63 -8.57 0.17
N ARG A 110 4.87 -7.76 -0.87
CA ARG A 110 6.20 -7.63 -1.51
C ARG A 110 7.32 -7.35 -0.50
N GLU A 111 7.08 -6.45 0.45
CA GLU A 111 8.06 -6.10 1.49
C GLU A 111 8.37 -7.29 2.42
N ASP A 112 7.37 -8.10 2.75
CA ASP A 112 7.54 -9.29 3.57
C ASP A 112 8.35 -10.35 2.79
N ILE A 113 8.07 -10.54 1.49
CA ILE A 113 8.80 -11.46 0.60
C ILE A 113 10.30 -11.15 0.55
N VAL A 114 10.65 -9.87 0.40
CA VAL A 114 12.05 -9.42 0.29
C VAL A 114 12.83 -9.67 1.59
N ASN A 115 12.14 -9.75 2.74
CA ASN A 115 12.76 -9.92 4.05
C ASN A 115 12.85 -11.39 4.52
N MET A 116 12.29 -12.34 3.76
CA MET A 116 12.35 -13.77 4.10
C MET A 116 13.78 -14.30 4.02
N LYS A 117 14.18 -15.10 5.02
CA LYS A 117 15.49 -15.74 5.07
C LYS A 117 15.34 -17.25 5.22
N PHE A 118 16.34 -17.99 4.77
CA PHE A 118 16.41 -19.43 5.02
C PHE A 118 16.44 -19.77 6.52
N SER A 119 17.01 -18.88 7.36
CA SER A 119 16.98 -19.01 8.82
C SER A 119 15.57 -18.95 9.42
N ASP A 120 14.58 -18.43 8.69
CA ASP A 120 13.19 -18.36 9.14
C ASP A 120 12.46 -19.69 8.92
N ILE A 121 13.13 -20.67 8.29
CA ILE A 121 12.62 -22.02 8.11
C ILE A 121 13.03 -22.87 9.32
N VAL A 122 12.03 -23.29 10.09
CA VAL A 122 12.19 -24.14 11.29
C VAL A 122 11.13 -25.23 11.25
N ASP A 123 11.52 -26.48 11.50
CA ASP A 123 10.63 -27.66 11.54
C ASP A 123 9.71 -27.79 10.30
N GLY A 124 10.29 -27.57 9.11
CA GLY A 124 9.56 -27.69 7.84
C GLY A 124 8.52 -26.58 7.61
N ARG A 125 8.64 -25.46 8.33
CA ARG A 125 7.75 -24.30 8.21
C ARG A 125 8.53 -23.01 8.02
N LEU A 126 8.08 -22.18 7.08
CA LEU A 126 8.55 -20.82 6.87
C LEU A 126 7.81 -19.88 7.82
N HIS A 127 8.53 -19.27 8.76
CA HIS A 127 7.98 -18.30 9.71
C HIS A 127 8.09 -16.89 9.15
N VAL A 128 7.00 -16.13 9.19
CA VAL A 128 6.92 -14.76 8.67
C VAL A 128 6.30 -13.87 9.72
N THR A 129 6.95 -12.75 10.03
CA THR A 129 6.34 -11.65 10.79
C THR A 129 6.05 -10.52 9.82
N GLN A 130 4.77 -10.23 9.59
CA GLN A 130 4.36 -9.21 8.64
C GLN A 130 4.77 -7.81 9.12
N ILE A 131 5.49 -7.06 8.28
CA ILE A 131 6.02 -5.73 8.63
C ILE A 131 4.88 -4.76 8.93
N LYS A 132 3.85 -4.75 8.08
CA LYS A 132 2.74 -3.80 8.18
C LYS A 132 1.90 -3.95 9.45
N THR A 133 1.66 -5.17 9.90
CA THR A 133 0.65 -5.49 10.94
C THR A 133 1.24 -6.15 12.18
N GLY A 134 2.49 -6.64 12.12
CA GLY A 134 3.13 -7.43 13.18
C GLY A 134 2.60 -8.87 13.30
N MET A 135 1.70 -9.31 12.41
CA MET A 135 1.13 -10.67 12.48
C MET A 135 2.19 -11.74 12.21
N LYS A 136 2.20 -12.80 13.03
CA LYS A 136 3.12 -13.94 12.91
C LYS A 136 2.40 -15.13 12.28
N ILE A 137 2.94 -15.65 11.19
CA ILE A 137 2.35 -16.73 10.40
C ILE A 137 3.43 -17.77 10.10
N ALA A 138 3.07 -19.06 10.08
CA ALA A 138 3.98 -20.14 9.75
C ALA A 138 3.42 -21.00 8.61
N PHE A 139 4.06 -20.97 7.44
CA PHE A 139 3.65 -21.70 6.24
C PHE A 139 4.34 -23.06 6.19
N PRO A 140 3.60 -24.18 6.10
CA PRO A 140 4.23 -25.48 5.87
C PRO A 140 4.86 -25.52 4.48
N LEU A 141 6.09 -26.03 4.36
CA LEU A 141 6.79 -26.15 3.07
C LEU A 141 6.09 -27.12 2.10
N SER A 142 5.21 -27.98 2.63
CA SER A 142 4.35 -28.89 1.87
C SER A 142 3.12 -28.21 1.25
N LEU A 143 2.85 -26.94 1.57
CA LEU A 143 1.74 -26.17 0.98
C LEU A 143 1.82 -26.24 -0.54
N THR A 144 0.69 -26.55 -1.19
CA THR A 144 0.61 -26.64 -2.65
C THR A 144 -0.58 -25.83 -3.15
N LEU A 145 -0.32 -24.88 -4.05
CA LEU A 145 -1.37 -24.29 -4.86
C LEU A 145 -1.63 -25.20 -6.05
N GLN A 146 -2.79 -25.86 -6.07
CA GLN A 146 -3.12 -26.89 -7.06
C GLN A 146 -3.16 -26.35 -8.49
N ALA A 147 -3.80 -25.20 -8.70
CA ALA A 147 -3.97 -24.64 -10.05
C ALA A 147 -2.62 -24.29 -10.73
N PRO A 148 -1.67 -23.58 -10.09
CA PRO A 148 -0.35 -23.34 -10.68
C PRO A 148 0.70 -24.41 -10.34
N GLY A 149 0.39 -25.42 -9.53
CA GLY A 149 1.32 -26.48 -9.11
C GLY A 149 2.51 -25.99 -8.25
N LEU A 150 2.37 -24.85 -7.57
CA LEU A 150 3.46 -24.20 -6.83
C LEU A 150 3.54 -24.67 -5.37
N ARG A 151 4.78 -24.79 -4.85
CA ARG A 151 5.07 -25.10 -3.43
C ARG A 151 6.21 -24.22 -2.91
N PRO A 152 6.17 -23.77 -1.64
CA PRO A 152 7.27 -22.99 -1.06
C PRO A 152 8.60 -23.76 -1.08
N GLY A 153 8.56 -25.07 -0.78
CA GLY A 153 9.76 -25.93 -0.72
C GLY A 153 10.40 -26.30 -2.05
N ARG A 154 9.84 -25.91 -3.20
CA ARG A 154 10.41 -26.23 -4.53
C ARG A 154 11.41 -25.17 -5.03
N LEU A 155 11.48 -24.02 -4.36
CA LEU A 155 12.37 -22.91 -4.74
C LEU A 155 13.85 -23.17 -4.40
N SER A 156 14.19 -24.32 -3.84
CA SER A 156 15.55 -24.71 -3.42
C SER A 156 16.33 -25.55 -4.46
N ILE A 157 15.79 -25.81 -5.66
CA ILE A 157 16.46 -26.69 -6.66
C ILE A 157 17.20 -25.87 -7.75
N ALA A 158 17.39 -24.57 -7.54
CA ALA A 158 18.19 -23.71 -8.43
C ALA A 158 19.39 -23.06 -7.74
N ALA A 159 19.71 -23.50 -6.52
CA ALA A 159 20.87 -23.04 -5.76
C ALA A 159 21.77 -24.23 -5.42
N ASP A 160 22.36 -24.84 -6.46
CA ASP A 160 23.65 -25.48 -6.30
C ASP A 160 24.70 -24.36 -6.24
N TRP A 161 24.92 -23.85 -5.03
CA TRP A 161 26.13 -23.13 -4.58
C TRP A 161 26.54 -23.69 -3.23
#